data_AF-T2J0Z0-F1
#
_entry.id   AF-T2J0Z0-F1
#
_cell.length_a   1.000
_cell.length_b   1.000
_cell.length_c   1.000
_cell.angle_alpha   90.00
_cell.angle_beta   90.00
_cell.angle_gamma   90.00
#
_symmetry.space_group_name_H-M   'P 1'
#
loop_
_entity.id
_entity.type
_entity.pdbx_description
1 polymer ?
#
loop_
_entity_poly.entity_id
_entity_poly.type
_entity_poly.pdbx_seq_one_letter_code
_entity_poly.pdbx_strand_id
1 'polypeptide(L)'
;MPKLRNMLIGAGIAVVGGIGTKMAVDYFRNRDKEEEVPDTEEDVEPASEEEVAYATVEDSTIQEFLDNSFGDPGRYVPTRAPKIFEYQGFQCMVIWAYDNKNEKNQLLAFKYTDEEGRKMIASVGYTADLTDYNLSLYDTPFAIEVNGEQMTSGQGETDGTDEVDLVPAGS
;
A
#
# COMPACT_ATOMS: atom_id res chain seq x y z
N MET A 1 13.14 14.82 -8.32
CA MET A 1 12.15 13.74 -8.15
C MET A 1 11.35 14.08 -6.91
N PRO A 2 10.01 13.99 -6.91
CA PRO A 2 9.27 14.12 -5.67
C PRO A 2 9.74 13.00 -4.75
N LYS A 3 10.08 13.37 -3.53
CA LYS A 3 10.61 12.53 -2.45
C LYS A 3 9.43 11.99 -1.63
N LEU A 4 9.53 10.82 -0.99
CA LEU A 4 8.46 10.20 -0.19
C LEU A 4 7.79 11.18 0.80
N ARG A 5 8.56 12.12 1.35
CA ARG A 5 8.03 13.16 2.23
C ARG A 5 7.07 14.11 1.52
N ASN A 6 7.36 14.52 0.28
CA ASN A 6 6.49 15.39 -0.51
C ASN A 6 5.19 14.68 -0.89
N MET A 7 5.28 13.38 -1.16
CA MET A 7 4.15 12.50 -1.43
C MET A 7 3.16 12.48 -0.26
N LEU A 8 3.67 12.28 0.96
CA LEU A 8 2.90 12.24 2.20
C LEU A 8 2.24 13.59 2.52
N ILE A 9 2.99 14.68 2.38
CA ILE A 9 2.47 16.05 2.56
C ILE A 9 1.32 16.31 1.59
N GLY A 10 1.48 15.94 0.31
CA GLY A 10 0.44 16.11 -0.71
C GLY A 10 -0.85 15.33 -0.43
N ALA A 11 -0.77 14.24 0.31
CA ALA A 11 -1.93 13.44 0.71
C ALA A 11 -2.50 13.79 2.08
N GLY A 12 -1.87 14.71 2.81
CA GLY A 12 -2.27 15.04 4.19
C GLY A 12 -2.02 13.91 5.18
N ILE A 13 -1.04 13.04 4.92
CA ILE A 13 -0.69 11.92 5.79
C ILE A 13 0.47 12.35 6.69
N ALA A 14 0.33 12.18 8.00
CA ALA A 14 1.38 12.52 8.95
C ALA A 14 2.33 11.34 9.19
N VAL A 15 3.62 11.62 9.20
CA VAL A 15 4.68 10.63 9.41
C VAL A 15 5.00 10.52 10.89
N VAL A 16 5.13 9.30 11.39
CA VAL A 16 5.66 9.00 12.72
C VAL A 16 7.17 8.85 12.57
N GLY A 17 7.88 9.97 12.50
CA GLY A 17 9.34 10.02 12.37
C GLY A 17 9.87 10.30 10.96
N GLY A 18 11.10 9.86 10.70
CA GLY A 18 11.79 10.02 9.42
C GLY A 18 11.41 8.97 8.36
N ILE A 19 12.16 8.95 7.26
CA ILE A 19 12.06 7.94 6.20
C ILE A 19 13.26 7.01 6.31
N GLY A 20 13.03 5.70 6.24
CA GLY A 20 14.07 4.67 6.37
C GLY A 20 14.25 3.86 5.08
N THR A 21 15.27 3.00 5.04
CA THR A 21 15.44 2.00 3.98
C THR A 21 15.42 0.58 4.56
N LYS A 22 14.95 -0.39 3.78
CA LYS A 22 14.90 -1.81 4.14
C LYS A 22 15.03 -2.67 2.89
N MET A 23 15.40 -3.94 3.04
CA MET A 23 15.29 -4.91 1.95
C MET A 23 13.82 -5.06 1.54
N ALA A 24 13.53 -4.96 0.24
CA ALA A 24 12.17 -5.05 -0.29
C ALA A 24 11.49 -6.36 0.11
N VAL A 25 12.23 -7.48 0.04
CA VAL A 25 11.73 -8.81 0.44
C VAL A 25 11.27 -8.86 1.90
N ASP A 26 11.99 -8.19 2.81
CA ASP A 26 11.63 -8.17 4.23
C ASP A 26 10.49 -7.20 4.50
N TYR A 27 10.49 -6.07 3.80
CA TYR A 27 9.46 -5.04 3.95
C TYR A 27 8.09 -5.52 3.47
N PHE A 28 8.01 -6.14 2.29
CA PHE A 28 6.75 -6.63 1.73
C PHE A 28 6.19 -7.85 2.47
N ARG A 29 7.07 -8.70 3.02
CA ARG A 29 6.64 -9.86 3.83
C ARG A 29 6.22 -9.47 5.25
N ASN A 30 6.74 -8.36 5.77
CA ASN A 30 6.38 -7.91 7.11
C ASN A 30 4.94 -7.40 7.14
N ARG A 31 4.08 -8.02 7.93
CA ARG A 31 2.69 -7.59 8.13
C ARG A 31 2.49 -6.74 9.39
N ASP A 32 3.52 -6.67 10.24
CA ASP A 32 3.52 -5.87 11.45
C ASP A 32 3.91 -4.42 11.16
N LYS A 33 3.67 -3.54 12.15
CA LYS A 33 4.10 -2.14 12.08
C LYS A 33 5.63 -2.07 12.02
N GLU A 34 6.15 -1.25 11.11
CA GLU A 34 7.59 -1.01 11.01
C GLU A 34 8.11 -0.18 12.20
N GLU A 35 9.40 -0.32 12.46
CA GLU A 35 10.09 0.49 13.46
C GLU A 35 10.08 1.96 13.05
N GLU A 36 9.80 2.83 14.00
CA GLU A 36 9.84 4.27 13.81
C GLU A 36 11.27 4.71 13.50
N VAL A 37 11.40 5.50 12.45
CA VAL A 37 12.69 6.05 12.02
C VAL A 37 12.92 7.37 12.76
N PRO A 38 14.14 7.68 13.24
CA PRO A 38 14.44 8.97 13.85
C PRO A 38 13.96 10.14 12.99
N ASP A 39 13.35 11.14 13.60
CA ASP A 39 12.81 12.29 12.88
C ASP A 39 13.96 13.13 12.29
N THR A 40 14.16 12.97 10.99
CA THR A 40 15.14 13.71 10.19
C THR A 40 14.43 14.39 9.04
N GLU A 41 14.87 15.60 8.68
CA GLU A 41 14.28 16.33 7.55
C GLU A 41 14.70 15.80 6.18
N GLU A 42 15.66 14.88 6.14
CA GLU A 42 16.21 14.32 4.91
C GLU A 42 15.53 12.99 4.56
N ASP A 43 15.00 12.89 3.33
CA ASP A 43 14.69 11.59 2.74
C ASP A 43 15.98 10.85 2.45
N VAL A 44 16.01 9.60 2.91
CA VAL A 44 17.02 8.61 2.55
C VAL A 44 16.76 8.07 1.15
N GLU A 45 17.83 7.80 0.41
CA GLU A 45 17.77 7.12 -0.88
C GLU A 45 18.17 5.65 -0.68
N PRO A 46 17.48 4.69 -1.34
CA PRO A 46 17.87 3.29 -1.30
C PRO A 46 19.29 3.11 -1.86
N ALA A 47 20.10 2.29 -1.19
CA ALA A 47 21.49 2.05 -1.60
C ALA A 47 21.60 1.07 -2.78
N SER A 48 20.51 0.36 -3.11
CA SER A 48 20.43 -0.59 -4.23
C SER A 48 19.00 -0.74 -4.75
N GLU A 49 18.82 -1.37 -5.91
CA GLU A 49 17.50 -1.67 -6.50
C GLU A 49 16.69 -2.71 -5.70
N GLU A 50 17.33 -3.42 -4.77
CA GLU A 50 16.70 -4.42 -3.89
C GLU A 50 16.18 -3.79 -2.58
N GLU A 51 16.52 -2.53 -2.33
CA GLU A 51 16.07 -1.77 -1.17
C GLU A 51 14.84 -0.94 -1.50
N VAL A 52 14.02 -0.75 -0.48
CA VAL A 52 12.83 0.10 -0.50
C VAL A 52 13.03 1.21 0.52
N ALA A 53 12.78 2.46 0.11
CA ALA A 53 12.62 3.55 1.05
C ALA A 53 11.19 3.53 1.57
N TYR A 54 10.97 3.68 2.87
CA TYR A 54 9.65 3.58 3.49
C TYR A 54 9.40 4.66 4.54
N ALA A 55 8.13 4.95 4.79
CA ALA A 55 7.68 5.86 5.82
C ALA A 55 6.66 5.19 6.74
N THR A 56 6.79 5.43 8.04
CA THR A 56 5.80 5.08 9.06
C THR A 56 4.84 6.24 9.26
N VAL A 57 3.54 5.97 9.36
CA VAL A 57 2.53 7.04 9.46
C VAL A 57 1.57 6.81 10.62
N GLU A 58 0.90 7.86 11.04
CA GLU A 58 -0.08 7.79 12.13
C GLU A 58 -1.37 7.11 11.64
N ASP A 59 -1.84 6.10 12.37
CA ASP A 59 -3.05 5.34 12.01
C ASP A 59 -4.29 6.23 11.82
N SER A 60 -4.43 7.28 12.64
CA SER A 60 -5.50 8.29 12.52
C SER A 60 -5.51 8.96 11.15
N THR A 61 -4.32 9.26 10.60
CA THR A 61 -4.20 9.93 9.30
C THR A 61 -4.56 9.01 8.14
N ILE A 62 -4.35 7.70 8.30
CA ILE A 62 -4.83 6.72 7.32
C ILE A 62 -6.36 6.64 7.34
N GLN A 63 -6.98 6.63 8.51
CA GLN A 63 -8.45 6.62 8.60
C GLN A 63 -9.04 7.88 7.95
N GLU A 64 -8.52 9.05 8.28
CA GLU A 64 -8.94 10.31 7.66
C GLU A 64 -8.73 10.29 6.14
N PHE A 65 -7.61 9.74 5.67
CA PHE A 65 -7.34 9.57 4.25
C PHE A 65 -8.39 8.69 3.56
N LEU A 66 -8.75 7.55 4.15
CA LEU A 66 -9.75 6.63 3.60
C LEU A 66 -11.13 7.30 3.56
N ASP A 67 -11.55 7.91 4.66
CA ASP A 67 -12.85 8.58 4.77
C ASP A 67 -13.01 9.68 3.72
N ASN A 68 -11.96 10.51 3.55
CA ASN A 68 -11.93 11.57 2.56
C ASN A 68 -11.86 11.06 1.11
N SER A 69 -11.17 9.94 0.87
CA SER A 69 -11.00 9.40 -0.49
C SER A 69 -12.27 8.73 -1.03
N PHE A 70 -13.07 8.13 -0.14
CA PHE A 70 -14.27 7.37 -0.54
C PHE A 70 -15.59 8.06 -0.21
N GLY A 71 -15.58 9.12 0.61
CA GLY A 71 -16.78 9.90 0.97
C GLY A 71 -17.80 9.14 1.81
N ASP A 72 -17.39 8.04 2.45
CA ASP A 72 -18.22 7.18 3.29
C ASP A 72 -17.44 6.87 4.58
N PRO A 73 -17.45 7.81 5.56
CA PRO A 73 -16.61 7.71 6.75
C PRO A 73 -16.83 6.43 7.54
N GLY A 74 -15.74 5.76 7.91
CA GLY A 74 -15.77 4.49 8.62
C GLY A 74 -16.12 3.28 7.74
N ARG A 75 -16.27 3.44 6.41
CA ARG A 75 -16.46 2.31 5.50
C ARG A 75 -15.24 1.40 5.51
N TYR A 76 -14.07 1.95 5.21
CA TYR A 76 -12.81 1.20 5.23
C TYR A 76 -12.08 1.50 6.54
N VAL A 77 -11.93 0.49 7.38
CA VAL A 77 -11.22 0.60 8.66
C VAL A 77 -9.94 -0.23 8.58
N PRO A 78 -8.73 0.38 8.73
CA PRO A 78 -7.48 -0.35 8.64
C PRO A 78 -7.43 -1.56 9.58
N THR A 79 -6.98 -2.70 9.08
CA THR A 79 -6.82 -3.96 9.83
C THR A 79 -5.36 -4.33 10.06
N ARG A 80 -4.44 -3.67 9.34
CA ARG A 80 -2.98 -3.86 9.44
C ARG A 80 -2.29 -2.52 9.27
N ALA A 81 -1.02 -2.46 9.65
CA ALA A 81 -0.19 -1.29 9.38
C ALA A 81 -0.12 -1.04 7.86
N PRO A 82 -0.31 0.21 7.40
CA PRO A 82 -0.15 0.54 5.99
C PRO A 82 1.31 0.36 5.56
N LYS A 83 1.52 0.17 4.26
CA LYS A 83 2.85 0.22 3.65
C LYS A 83 2.93 1.46 2.78
N ILE A 84 3.83 2.37 3.08
CA ILE A 84 4.08 3.57 2.28
C ILE A 84 5.55 3.62 1.91
N PHE A 85 5.85 3.63 0.62
CA PHE A 85 7.20 3.34 0.17
C PHE A 85 7.51 3.80 -1.25
N GLU A 86 8.81 3.88 -1.55
CA GLU A 86 9.39 4.06 -2.86
C GLU A 86 10.26 2.85 -3.21
N TYR A 87 9.95 2.20 -4.34
CA TYR A 87 10.68 1.04 -4.82
C TYR A 87 10.82 1.12 -6.35
N GLN A 88 12.06 1.02 -6.84
CA GLN A 88 12.38 1.11 -8.28
C GLN A 88 11.78 2.34 -8.99
N GLY A 89 11.72 3.48 -8.29
CA GLY A 89 11.13 4.72 -8.82
C GLY A 89 9.60 4.80 -8.77
N PHE A 90 8.94 3.82 -8.15
CA PHE A 90 7.49 3.84 -7.91
C PHE A 90 7.19 4.19 -6.47
N GLN A 91 6.38 5.21 -6.29
CA GLN A 91 5.87 5.63 -4.98
C GLN A 91 4.46 5.08 -4.77
N CYS A 92 4.31 4.26 -3.75
CA CYS A 92 3.09 3.51 -3.52
C CYS A 92 2.66 3.55 -2.05
N MET A 93 1.35 3.42 -1.87
CA MET A 93 0.71 3.20 -0.59
C MET A 93 -0.21 1.99 -0.69
N VAL A 94 -0.07 1.05 0.24
CA VAL A 94 -0.92 -0.13 0.36
C VAL A 94 -1.58 -0.13 1.73
N ILE A 95 -2.88 -0.35 1.73
CA ILE A 95 -3.70 -0.36 2.93
C ILE A 95 -4.53 -1.64 2.93
N TRP A 96 -4.49 -2.34 4.06
CA TRP A 96 -5.43 -3.42 4.35
C TRP A 96 -6.49 -2.87 5.29
N ALA A 97 -7.74 -3.01 4.90
CA ALA A 97 -8.88 -2.51 5.65
C ALA A 97 -10.02 -3.52 5.64
N TYR A 98 -10.91 -3.40 6.60
CA TYR A 98 -12.21 -4.06 6.56
C TYR A 98 -13.22 -3.10 5.93
N ASP A 99 -13.90 -3.54 4.87
CA ASP A 99 -15.02 -2.82 4.25
C ASP A 99 -16.31 -3.11 5.02
N ASN A 100 -16.65 -2.25 5.98
CA ASN A 100 -17.85 -2.36 6.80
C ASN A 100 -19.15 -2.37 5.98
N LYS A 101 -19.13 -1.85 4.74
CA LYS A 101 -20.32 -1.81 3.89
C LYS A 101 -20.60 -3.15 3.21
N ASN A 102 -19.54 -3.85 2.80
CA ASN A 102 -19.63 -5.12 2.10
C ASN A 102 -19.24 -6.32 2.97
N GLU A 103 -18.91 -6.07 4.24
CA GLU A 103 -18.56 -7.08 5.26
C GLU A 103 -17.44 -8.03 4.81
N LYS A 104 -16.36 -7.45 4.27
CA LYS A 104 -15.20 -8.20 3.75
C LYS A 104 -13.89 -7.48 4.01
N ASN A 105 -12.78 -8.20 3.93
CA ASN A 105 -11.47 -7.57 3.92
C ASN A 105 -11.18 -6.94 2.55
N GLN A 106 -10.34 -5.92 2.53
CA GLN A 106 -10.00 -5.15 1.36
C GLN A 106 -8.51 -4.80 1.38
N LEU A 107 -7.79 -5.14 0.31
CA LEU A 107 -6.50 -4.54 -0.03
C LEU A 107 -6.74 -3.40 -1.02
N LEU A 108 -6.19 -2.23 -0.72
CA LEU A 108 -6.21 -1.03 -1.56
C LEU A 108 -4.78 -0.59 -1.81
N ALA A 109 -4.37 -0.53 -3.08
CA ALA A 109 -3.06 -0.01 -3.47
C ALA A 109 -3.20 1.24 -4.34
N PHE A 110 -2.40 2.25 -4.03
CA PHE A 110 -2.36 3.54 -4.71
C PHE A 110 -0.93 3.81 -5.18
N LYS A 111 -0.78 4.23 -6.43
CA LYS A 111 0.46 4.79 -7.00
C LYS A 111 0.34 6.31 -6.98
N TYR A 112 1.36 7.00 -6.50
CA TYR A 112 1.43 8.44 -6.64
C TYR A 112 1.84 8.82 -8.06
N THR A 113 1.16 9.83 -8.59
CA THR A 113 1.45 10.39 -9.91
C THR A 113 1.51 11.90 -9.77
N ASP A 114 2.41 12.53 -10.53
CA ASP A 114 2.58 13.99 -10.50
C ASP A 114 1.32 14.73 -10.99
N GLU A 115 0.46 14.07 -11.78
CA GLU A 115 -0.71 14.67 -12.44
C GLU A 115 -2.02 14.50 -11.67
N GLU A 116 -2.28 13.31 -11.11
CA GLU A 116 -3.55 13.00 -10.42
C GLU A 116 -3.39 13.04 -8.90
N GLY A 117 -2.18 13.29 -8.39
CA GLY A 117 -1.81 13.20 -6.99
C GLY A 117 -1.72 11.75 -6.53
N ARG A 118 -2.74 10.93 -6.80
CA ARG A 118 -2.76 9.49 -6.52
C ARG A 118 -3.74 8.76 -7.44
N LYS A 119 -3.33 7.57 -7.89
CA LYS A 119 -4.14 6.68 -8.70
C LYS A 119 -4.25 5.33 -8.02
N MET A 120 -5.47 4.83 -7.85
CA MET A 120 -5.68 3.46 -7.38
C MET A 120 -5.21 2.48 -8.47
N ILE A 121 -4.34 1.54 -8.09
CA ILE A 121 -3.73 0.54 -8.98
C ILE A 121 -4.12 -0.89 -8.62
N ALA A 122 -4.62 -1.12 -7.41
CA ALA A 122 -5.24 -2.39 -7.03
C ALA A 122 -6.36 -2.17 -6.02
N SER A 123 -7.43 -2.94 -6.18
CA SER A 123 -8.52 -3.09 -5.22
C SER A 123 -8.92 -4.55 -5.18
N VAL A 124 -8.67 -5.21 -4.05
CA VAL A 124 -8.94 -6.64 -3.88
C VAL A 124 -9.77 -6.87 -2.64
N GLY A 125 -11.04 -7.24 -2.82
CA GLY A 125 -11.94 -7.65 -1.76
C GLY A 125 -11.82 -9.15 -1.52
N TYR A 126 -11.75 -9.60 -0.29
CA TYR A 126 -11.56 -11.02 0.01
C TYR A 126 -12.30 -11.46 1.28
N THR A 127 -12.87 -12.65 1.18
CA THR A 127 -13.38 -13.48 2.27
C THR A 127 -12.89 -14.91 2.07
N ALA A 128 -13.10 -15.79 3.06
CA ALA A 128 -12.80 -17.22 2.93
C ALA A 128 -13.54 -17.90 1.75
N ASP A 129 -14.62 -17.31 1.23
CA ASP A 129 -15.44 -17.89 0.17
C ASP A 129 -15.15 -17.29 -1.22
N LEU A 130 -14.81 -16.00 -1.30
CA LEU A 130 -14.67 -15.30 -2.58
C LEU A 130 -13.61 -14.20 -2.51
N THR A 131 -12.84 -14.06 -3.58
CA THR A 131 -11.95 -12.92 -3.79
C THR A 131 -12.34 -12.19 -5.07
N ASP A 132 -12.75 -10.92 -4.98
CA ASP A 132 -12.98 -10.03 -6.11
C ASP A 132 -11.81 -9.06 -6.28
N TYR A 133 -11.38 -8.83 -7.52
CA TYR A 133 -10.22 -7.99 -7.79
C TYR A 133 -10.43 -7.04 -8.96
N ASN A 134 -9.75 -5.90 -8.89
CA ASN A 134 -9.56 -4.95 -9.97
C ASN A 134 -8.12 -4.44 -9.92
N LEU A 135 -7.31 -4.83 -10.91
CA LEU A 135 -5.85 -4.69 -10.91
C LEU A 135 -5.36 -3.95 -12.16
N SER A 136 -4.44 -3.03 -11.93
CA SER A 136 -3.75 -2.22 -12.94
C SER A 136 -2.28 -2.04 -12.56
N LEU A 137 -1.55 -3.14 -12.44
CA LEU A 137 -0.14 -3.20 -11.99
C LEU A 137 0.87 -3.53 -13.11
N TYR A 138 0.42 -3.73 -14.35
CA TYR A 138 1.26 -4.20 -15.47
C TYR A 138 2.46 -3.30 -15.81
N ASP A 139 2.41 -2.02 -15.44
CA ASP A 139 3.48 -1.03 -15.62
C ASP A 139 4.27 -0.78 -14.32
N THR A 140 4.07 -1.62 -13.30
CA THR A 140 4.69 -1.50 -11.97
C THR A 140 5.52 -2.74 -11.65
N PRO A 141 6.50 -2.65 -10.73
CA PRO A 141 7.29 -3.79 -10.30
C PRO A 141 6.54 -4.70 -9.30
N PHE A 142 5.20 -4.62 -9.24
CA PHE A 142 4.40 -5.29 -8.22
C PHE A 142 3.38 -6.26 -8.82
N ALA A 143 2.99 -7.23 -7.99
CA ALA A 143 1.86 -8.11 -8.19
C ALA A 143 1.04 -8.18 -6.91
N ILE A 144 -0.24 -8.55 -7.04
CA ILE A 144 -1.03 -9.04 -5.92
C ILE A 144 -0.86 -10.55 -5.87
N GLU A 145 -0.50 -11.08 -4.70
CA GLU A 145 -0.53 -12.51 -4.46
C GLU A 145 -1.86 -12.92 -3.80
N VAL A 146 -2.56 -13.84 -4.44
CA VAL A 146 -3.79 -14.47 -3.93
C VAL A 146 -3.59 -15.98 -4.03
N ASN A 147 -3.71 -16.72 -2.92
CA ASN A 147 -3.57 -18.17 -2.90
C ASN A 147 -2.24 -18.69 -3.53
N GLY A 148 -1.16 -17.90 -3.44
CA GLY A 148 0.15 -18.21 -4.03
C GLY A 148 0.27 -17.96 -5.53
N GLU A 149 -0.75 -17.36 -6.16
CA GLU A 149 -0.71 -16.93 -7.56
C GLU A 149 -0.54 -15.40 -7.64
N GLN A 150 0.42 -14.96 -8.46
CA GLN A 150 0.69 -13.54 -8.69
C GLN A 150 -0.16 -13.00 -9.83
N MET A 151 -0.86 -11.90 -9.56
CA MET A 151 -1.76 -11.22 -10.47
C MET A 151 -1.32 -9.77 -10.67
N THR A 152 -1.13 -9.37 -11.93
CA THR A 152 -0.65 -8.02 -12.28
C THR A 152 -1.68 -7.16 -13.00
N SER A 153 -2.77 -7.75 -13.51
CA SER A 153 -3.83 -6.99 -14.16
C SER A 153 -5.14 -7.76 -14.24
N GLY A 154 -6.21 -7.04 -14.58
CA GLY A 154 -7.53 -7.60 -14.86
C GLY A 154 -8.57 -7.27 -13.81
N GLN A 155 -9.80 -7.66 -14.09
CA GLN A 155 -10.94 -7.51 -13.19
C GLN A 155 -11.75 -8.81 -13.20
N GLY A 156 -12.13 -9.31 -12.03
CA GLY A 156 -12.86 -10.56 -11.94
C GLY A 156 -13.00 -11.07 -10.51
N GLU A 157 -13.27 -12.36 -10.42
CA GLU A 157 -13.42 -13.10 -9.18
C GLU A 157 -12.56 -14.37 -9.25
N THR A 158 -12.04 -14.81 -8.10
CA THR A 158 -11.35 -16.08 -7.91
C THR A 158 -11.79 -16.69 -6.57
N ASP A 159 -11.26 -17.87 -6.26
CA ASP A 159 -11.55 -18.55 -5.00
C ASP A 159 -11.22 -17.67 -3.79
N GLY A 160 -11.96 -17.88 -2.71
CA GLY A 160 -11.76 -17.18 -1.45
C GLY A 160 -10.35 -17.34 -0.89
N THR A 161 -9.98 -16.39 -0.05
CA THR A 161 -8.72 -16.40 0.69
C THR A 161 -8.86 -15.62 1.99
N ASP A 162 -8.05 -15.97 2.97
CA ASP A 162 -7.93 -15.22 4.22
C ASP A 162 -6.88 -14.10 4.12
N GLU A 163 -6.04 -14.13 3.07
CA GLU A 163 -4.88 -13.26 2.96
C GLU A 163 -4.59 -12.85 1.51
N VAL A 164 -4.29 -11.56 1.36
CA VAL A 164 -3.87 -10.96 0.09
C VAL A 164 -2.74 -10.00 0.40
N ASP A 165 -1.65 -10.08 -0.36
CA ASP A 165 -0.48 -9.22 -0.18
C ASP A 165 -0.04 -8.58 -1.49
N LEU A 166 0.57 -7.39 -1.41
CA LEU A 166 1.32 -6.80 -2.52
C LEU A 166 2.77 -7.29 -2.42
N VAL A 167 3.26 -7.91 -3.48
CA VAL A 167 4.61 -8.48 -3.57
C VAL A 167 5.35 -7.93 -4.80
N PRO A 168 6.69 -7.96 -4.84
CA PRO A 168 7.43 -7.74 -6.07
C PRO A 168 7.03 -8.76 -7.14
N ALA A 169 6.81 -8.31 -8.37
CA ALA A 169 6.46 -9.20 -9.47
C ALA A 169 7.63 -10.17 -9.78
N GLY A 170 7.32 -11.46 -9.92
CA GLY A 170 8.32 -12.51 -10.19
C GLY A 170 9.14 -12.94 -8.98
N SER A 171 8.71 -12.57 -7.75
CA SER A 171 9.28 -13.06 -6.50
C SER A 171 8.87 -14.49 -6.14
#